data_AF-A0A679FB64-F1
#
_entry.id   AF-A0A679FB64-F1
#
_cell.length_a   1.000
_cell.length_b   1.000
_cell.length_c   1.000
_cell.angle_alpha   90.00
_cell.angle_beta   90.00
_cell.angle_gamma   90.00
#
_symmetry.space_group_name_H-M   'P 1'
#
loop_
_entity.id
_entity.type
_entity.pdbx_description
1 polymer ?
#
loop_
_entity_poly.entity_id
_entity_poly.type
_entity_poly.pdbx_seq_one_letter_code
_entity_poly.pdbx_strand_id
1 'polypeptide(L)'
;MIGYYGLAPTAIVPSVLPRSVRTGQPPDPVPCLLLGQLATDQNWTGKGVGTGLLKHALQRCVTAASLIGGRALIVNAVDAEAAAFWARRGFIPSKDDPLILFRSIADIAVSLR
;
A
#
# COMPACT_ATOMS: atom_id res chain seq x y z
N MET A 1 -13.79 17.74 -8.28
CA MET A 1 -13.44 16.48 -7.57
C MET A 1 -12.48 16.84 -6.45
N ILE A 2 -12.71 16.39 -5.20
CA ILE A 2 -11.88 16.80 -4.04
C ILE A 2 -10.75 15.80 -3.70
N GLY A 3 -10.75 14.60 -4.30
CA GLY A 3 -9.69 13.60 -4.22
C GLY A 3 -10.08 12.26 -4.86
N TYR A 4 -9.10 11.41 -5.14
CA TYR A 4 -9.29 10.08 -5.74
C TYR A 4 -8.14 9.11 -5.41
N TYR A 5 -8.42 7.81 -5.58
CA TYR A 5 -7.40 6.77 -5.52
C TYR A 5 -7.71 5.64 -6.50
N GLY A 6 -6.67 4.93 -6.94
CA GLY A 6 -6.78 3.77 -7.84
C GLY A 6 -6.19 2.52 -7.21
N LEU A 7 -6.92 1.41 -7.23
CA LEU A 7 -6.47 0.09 -6.77
C LEU A 7 -6.43 -0.89 -7.94
N ALA A 8 -5.38 -1.69 -8.02
CA ALA A 8 -5.26 -2.76 -9.01
C ALA A 8 -4.70 -4.04 -8.37
N PRO A 9 -5.17 -5.23 -8.77
CA PRO A 9 -4.48 -6.47 -8.43
C PRO A 9 -3.11 -6.51 -9.13
N THR A 10 -2.12 -7.09 -8.47
CA THR A 10 -0.78 -7.27 -9.01
C THR A 10 -0.12 -8.52 -8.43
N ALA A 11 1.02 -8.92 -8.97
CA ALA A 11 1.78 -10.05 -8.48
C ALA A 11 3.27 -9.71 -8.46
N ILE A 12 3.96 -10.07 -7.38
CA ILE A 12 5.34 -9.67 -7.11
C ILE A 12 6.21 -10.90 -6.86
N VAL A 13 7.40 -10.90 -7.47
CA VAL A 13 8.39 -11.96 -7.26
C VAL A 13 8.85 -11.98 -5.79
N PRO A 14 8.91 -13.14 -5.12
CA PRO A 14 9.28 -13.21 -3.70
C PRO A 14 10.66 -12.63 -3.34
N SER A 15 11.57 -12.47 -4.29
CA SER A 15 12.93 -11.92 -4.06
C SER A 15 12.90 -10.45 -3.60
N VAL A 16 12.02 -9.64 -4.21
CA VAL A 16 11.93 -8.18 -3.98
C VAL A 16 11.14 -7.85 -2.71
N LEU A 17 10.33 -8.78 -2.20
CA LEU A 17 9.51 -8.56 -1.02
C LEU A 17 10.34 -8.37 0.27
N PRO A 18 9.94 -7.45 1.15
CA PRO A 18 10.48 -7.36 2.51
C PRO A 18 10.27 -8.66 3.29
N ARG A 19 11.20 -9.00 4.18
CA ARG A 19 11.12 -10.23 4.98
C ARG A 19 9.86 -10.31 5.84
N SER A 20 9.36 -9.18 6.33
CA SER A 20 8.12 -9.09 7.11
C SER A 20 6.88 -9.51 6.33
N VAL A 21 6.87 -9.27 5.01
CA VAL A 21 5.79 -9.67 4.10
C VAL A 21 5.99 -11.09 3.59
N ARG A 22 7.26 -11.48 3.39
CA ARG A 22 7.69 -12.79 2.92
C ARG A 22 7.71 -13.81 4.07
N THR A 23 6.52 -14.20 4.52
CA THR A 23 6.34 -15.24 5.56
C THR A 23 6.19 -16.64 4.97
N GLY A 24 6.87 -17.62 5.57
CA GLY A 24 6.83 -19.03 5.13
C GLY A 24 7.37 -19.24 3.71
N GLN A 25 6.74 -20.16 2.97
CA GLN A 25 6.97 -20.41 1.56
C GLN A 25 5.83 -19.77 0.73
N PRO A 26 5.96 -18.51 0.28
CA PRO A 26 4.91 -17.87 -0.51
C PRO A 26 4.87 -18.42 -1.96
N PRO A 27 3.72 -18.32 -2.65
CA PRO A 27 3.64 -18.65 -4.08
C PRO A 27 4.54 -17.70 -4.90
N ASP A 28 4.99 -18.16 -6.06
CA ASP A 28 5.78 -17.35 -6.99
C ASP A 28 5.01 -17.24 -8.33
N PRO A 29 4.44 -16.07 -8.67
CA PRO A 29 4.52 -14.79 -7.96
C PRO A 29 3.55 -14.65 -6.78
N VAL A 30 3.86 -13.76 -5.83
CA VAL A 30 3.02 -13.46 -4.66
C VAL A 30 1.88 -12.52 -5.06
N PRO A 31 0.60 -12.86 -4.83
CA PRO A 31 -0.52 -11.96 -5.11
C PRO A 31 -0.51 -10.77 -4.16
N CYS A 32 -0.66 -9.57 -4.71
CA CYS A 32 -0.63 -8.29 -4.00
C CYS A 32 -1.66 -7.32 -4.58
N LEU A 33 -1.83 -6.19 -3.92
CA LEU A 33 -2.61 -5.05 -4.40
C LEU A 33 -1.67 -3.86 -4.62
N LEU A 34 -1.91 -3.07 -5.66
CA LEU A 34 -1.21 -1.83 -5.97
C LEU A 34 -2.14 -0.64 -5.72
N LEU A 35 -1.70 0.29 -4.90
CA LEU A 35 -2.27 1.63 -4.81
C LEU A 35 -1.50 2.53 -5.78
N GLY A 36 -2.00 2.60 -7.03
CA GLY A 36 -1.29 3.27 -8.12
C GLY A 36 -1.39 4.78 -8.08
N GLN A 37 -2.49 5.31 -7.51
CA GLN A 37 -2.73 6.73 -7.40
C GLN A 37 -3.42 7.03 -6.07
N LEU A 38 -3.01 8.13 -5.43
CA LEU A 38 -3.72 8.75 -4.31
C LEU A 38 -3.48 10.25 -4.42
N ALA A 39 -4.54 11.00 -4.68
CA ALA A 39 -4.44 12.45 -4.85
C ALA A 39 -5.62 13.16 -4.20
N THR A 40 -5.38 14.36 -3.70
CA THR A 40 -6.39 15.27 -3.18
C THR A 40 -6.24 16.64 -3.80
N ASP A 41 -7.33 17.38 -3.90
CA ASP A 41 -7.31 18.77 -4.35
C ASP A 41 -6.46 19.63 -3.38
N GLN A 42 -5.62 20.51 -3.93
CA GLN A 42 -4.70 21.33 -3.13
C GLN A 42 -5.42 22.24 -2.13
N ASN A 43 -6.63 22.71 -2.46
CA ASN A 43 -7.46 23.54 -1.58
C ASN A 43 -7.98 22.78 -0.34
N TRP A 44 -7.78 21.46 -0.32
CA TRP A 44 -8.19 20.54 0.74
C TRP A 44 -7.02 19.87 1.47
N THR A 45 -5.78 20.27 1.14
CA THR A 45 -4.59 19.88 1.90
C THR A 45 -4.73 20.33 3.36
N GLY A 46 -4.33 19.48 4.30
CA GLY A 46 -4.40 19.78 5.74
C GLY A 46 -5.80 19.68 6.37
N LYS A 47 -6.87 19.51 5.57
CA LYS A 47 -8.25 19.38 6.06
C LYS A 47 -8.69 17.94 6.36
N GLY A 48 -7.73 17.01 6.46
CA GLY A 48 -7.99 15.60 6.77
C GLY A 48 -8.54 14.75 5.61
N VAL A 49 -8.87 15.34 4.45
CA VAL A 49 -9.43 14.62 3.29
C VAL A 49 -8.50 13.51 2.80
N GLY A 50 -7.21 13.79 2.62
CA GLY A 50 -6.24 12.79 2.17
C GLY A 50 -6.08 11.62 3.14
N THR A 51 -6.13 11.90 4.45
CA THR A 51 -6.08 10.87 5.48
C THR A 51 -7.34 10.01 5.47
N GLY A 52 -8.52 10.62 5.33
CA GLY A 52 -9.78 9.87 5.21
C GLY A 52 -9.83 9.01 3.95
N LEU A 53 -9.35 9.54 2.82
CA LEU A 53 -9.27 8.83 1.55
C LEU A 53 -8.32 7.64 1.63
N LEU A 54 -7.15 7.82 2.25
CA LEU A 54 -6.22 6.73 2.49
C LEU A 54 -6.83 5.66 3.41
N LYS A 55 -7.47 6.06 4.52
CA LYS A 55 -8.13 5.10 5.42
C LYS A 55 -9.16 4.25 4.66
N HIS A 56 -9.98 4.89 3.82
CA HIS A 56 -10.96 4.20 2.99
C HIS A 56 -10.29 3.27 1.97
N ALA A 57 -9.21 3.69 1.31
CA ALA A 57 -8.45 2.83 0.40
C ALA A 57 -7.87 1.61 1.11
N LEU A 58 -7.30 1.77 2.30
CA LEU A 58 -6.78 0.67 3.12
C LEU A 58 -7.87 -0.32 3.53
N GLN A 59 -9.04 0.17 3.96
CA GLN A 59 -10.20 -0.68 4.27
C GLN A 59 -10.63 -1.51 3.05
N ARG A 60 -10.70 -0.87 1.88
CA ARG A 60 -11.02 -1.56 0.62
C ARG A 60 -10.00 -2.63 0.25
N CYS A 61 -8.71 -2.39 0.50
CA CYS A 61 -7.67 -3.37 0.27
C CYS A 61 -7.82 -4.60 1.17
N VAL A 62 -8.14 -4.41 2.46
CA VAL A 62 -8.39 -5.53 3.39
C VAL A 62 -9.60 -6.34 2.93
N THR A 63 -10.70 -5.68 2.57
CA THR A 63 -11.88 -6.37 2.03
C THR A 63 -11.56 -7.13 0.74
N ALA A 64 -10.91 -6.50 -0.23
CA ALA A 64 -10.53 -7.15 -1.48
C ALA A 64 -9.62 -8.37 -1.24
N ALA A 65 -8.60 -8.22 -0.39
CA ALA A 65 -7.68 -9.31 -0.07
C ALA A 65 -8.38 -10.51 0.60
N SER A 66 -9.47 -10.28 1.35
CA SER A 66 -10.27 -11.37 1.93
C SER A 66 -11.08 -12.16 0.89
N LEU A 67 -11.37 -11.56 -0.27
CA LEU A 67 -12.20 -12.16 -1.33
C LEU A 67 -11.36 -12.82 -2.42
N ILE A 68 -10.32 -12.14 -2.89
CA ILE A 68 -9.53 -12.55 -4.06
C ILE A 68 -8.07 -12.93 -3.71
N GLY A 69 -7.73 -12.90 -2.42
CA GLY A 69 -6.36 -13.02 -1.95
C GLY A 69 -5.57 -11.72 -2.13
N GLY A 70 -4.40 -11.67 -1.51
CA GLY A 70 -3.53 -10.49 -1.52
C GLY A 70 -2.74 -10.41 -0.23
N ARG A 71 -1.42 -10.51 -0.32
CA ARG A 71 -0.54 -10.58 0.87
C ARG A 71 -0.08 -9.21 1.33
N ALA A 72 0.06 -8.26 0.41
CA ALA A 72 0.50 -6.91 0.72
C ALA A 72 -0.14 -5.88 -0.22
N LEU A 73 -0.20 -4.65 0.28
CA LEU A 73 -0.43 -3.45 -0.50
C LEU A 73 0.92 -2.83 -0.89
N ILE A 74 1.02 -2.38 -2.12
CA ILE A 74 2.22 -1.81 -2.74
C ILE A 74 1.93 -0.38 -3.14
N VAL A 75 2.93 0.48 -2.97
CA VAL A 75 2.94 1.86 -3.47
C VAL A 75 4.24 2.12 -4.21
N ASN A 76 4.15 2.88 -5.29
CA ASN A 76 5.32 3.46 -5.95
C ASN A 76 5.36 4.94 -5.59
N ALA A 77 6.28 5.32 -4.72
CA ALA A 77 6.53 6.70 -4.36
C ALA A 77 7.17 7.44 -5.55
N VAL A 78 6.74 8.68 -5.77
CA VAL A 78 7.26 9.51 -6.86
C VAL A 78 8.63 10.11 -6.54
N ASP A 79 8.95 10.25 -5.25
CA ASP A 79 10.22 10.79 -4.74
C ASP A 79 10.48 10.33 -3.29
N ALA A 80 11.62 10.75 -2.74
CA ALA A 80 12.04 10.40 -1.38
C ALA A 80 11.12 11.00 -0.29
N GLU A 81 10.48 12.14 -0.54
CA GLU A 81 9.54 12.76 0.41
C GLU A 81 8.27 11.92 0.51
N ALA A 82 7.73 11.48 -0.63
CA ALA A 82 6.62 10.56 -0.72
C ALA A 82 6.97 9.19 -0.11
N ALA A 83 8.18 8.68 -0.34
CA ALA A 83 8.64 7.44 0.29
C ALA A 83 8.65 7.59 1.83
N ALA A 84 9.15 8.71 2.36
CA ALA A 84 9.11 8.99 3.79
C ALA A 84 7.67 9.13 4.32
N PHE A 85 6.76 9.73 3.54
CA PHE A 85 5.33 9.80 3.87
C PHE A 85 4.68 8.42 4.04
N TRP A 86 5.03 7.47 3.17
CA TRP A 86 4.56 6.08 3.25
C TRP A 86 5.24 5.31 4.38
N ALA A 87 6.54 5.52 4.59
CA ALA A 87 7.30 4.90 5.67
C ALA A 87 6.73 5.25 7.05
N ARG A 88 6.39 6.54 7.29
CA ARG A 88 5.71 7.00 8.51
C ARG A 88 4.35 6.32 8.75
N ARG A 89 3.75 5.72 7.71
CA ARG A 89 2.48 4.98 7.76
C ARG A 89 2.67 3.46 7.78
N GLY A 90 3.87 3.00 8.12
CA GLY A 90 4.19 1.59 8.31
C GLY A 90 4.44 0.82 7.01
N PHE A 91 4.64 1.51 5.88
CA PHE A 91 5.15 0.87 4.67
C PHE A 91 6.67 0.70 4.78
N ILE A 92 7.19 -0.38 4.22
CA ILE A 92 8.60 -0.76 4.28
C ILE A 92 9.12 -0.81 2.84
N PRO A 93 10.25 -0.16 2.54
CA PRO A 93 10.83 -0.19 1.20
C PRO A 93 11.20 -1.61 0.76
N SER A 94 11.18 -1.81 -0.57
CA SER A 94 11.78 -2.96 -1.23
C SER A 94 13.26 -3.08 -0.87
N LYS A 95 13.83 -4.27 -1.09
CA LYS A 95 15.28 -4.41 -1.03
C LYS A 95 15.99 -3.71 -2.19
N ASP A 96 15.35 -3.70 -3.36
CA ASP A 96 16.00 -3.31 -4.61
C ASP A 96 15.71 -1.84 -4.99
N ASP A 97 14.61 -1.28 -4.47
CA ASP A 97 14.17 0.09 -4.77
C ASP A 97 13.50 0.74 -3.54
N PRO A 98 14.07 1.81 -2.96
CA PRO A 98 13.49 2.51 -1.81
C PRO A 98 12.19 3.26 -2.13
N LEU A 99 11.87 3.49 -3.41
CA LEU A 99 10.64 4.14 -3.84
C LEU A 99 9.48 3.15 -4.01
N ILE A 100 9.74 1.84 -4.01
CA ILE A 100 8.71 0.82 -4.00
C ILE A 100 8.53 0.36 -2.56
N LEU A 101 7.37 0.64 -1.96
CA LEU A 101 7.12 0.28 -0.57
C LEU A 101 5.94 -0.68 -0.43
N PHE A 102 6.03 -1.52 0.60
CA PHE A 102 5.10 -2.60 0.87
C PHE A 102 4.55 -2.49 2.27
N ARG A 103 3.29 -2.87 2.45
CA ARG A 103 2.73 -3.10 3.78
C ARG A 103 1.85 -4.33 3.75
N SER A 104 2.01 -5.23 4.71
CA SER A 104 1.22 -6.46 4.74
C SER A 104 -0.26 -6.14 4.95
N ILE A 105 -1.16 -6.92 4.34
CA ILE A 105 -2.60 -6.75 4.56
C ILE A 105 -2.96 -7.00 6.03
N ALA A 106 -2.25 -7.90 6.71
CA ALA A 106 -2.41 -8.15 8.14
C ALA A 106 -2.11 -6.90 8.98
N ASP A 107 -0.98 -6.23 8.74
CA ASP A 107 -0.60 -5.00 9.47
C ASP A 107 -1.55 -3.85 9.17
N ILE A 108 -2.07 -3.78 7.94
CA ILE A 108 -3.11 -2.80 7.58
C ILE A 108 -4.38 -3.07 8.39
N ALA A 109 -4.84 -4.32 8.43
CA ALA A 109 -6.04 -4.72 9.17
C ALA A 109 -5.92 -4.42 10.67
N VAL A 110 -4.75 -4.64 11.27
CA VAL A 110 -4.49 -4.29 12.69
C VAL A 110 -4.56 -2.78 12.91
N SER A 111 -4.02 -1.96 12.00
CA SER A 111 -4.03 -0.49 12.17
C SER A 111 -5.37 0.20 11.94
N LEU A 112 -6.35 -0.52 11.41
CA LEU A 112 -7.70 0.01 11.13
C LEU A 112 -8.67 -0.21 12.30
N ARG A 113 -8.25 -0.97 13.32
CA ARG A 113 -8.97 -1.14 14.58
C ARG A 113 -8.70 0.04 15.50
#